data_AF-A0A941I7E5-F1
#
_entry.id   AF-A0A941I7E5-F1
#
_cell.length_a   1.000
_cell.length_b   1.000
_cell.length_c   1.000
_cell.angle_alpha   90.00
_cell.angle_beta   90.00
_cell.angle_gamma   90.00
#
_symmetry.space_group_name_H-M   'P 1'
#
loop_
_entity.id
_entity.type
_entity.pdbx_description
1 polymer ?
#
loop_
_entity_poly.entity_id
_entity_poly.type
_entity_poly.pdbx_seq_one_letter_code
_entity_poly.pdbx_strand_id
1 'polypeptide(L)' 'AYTFTVTATNSAGTGSASSASTAVTPKATQTITFNNPGSQNFGTTPALSATASSGLSVAFTSATTGVCTVSGS' A
#
# COMPACT_ATOMS: atom_id res chain seq x y z
N ALA A 1 -6.69 7.36 14.11
CA ALA A 1 -7.89 7.91 13.45
C ALA A 1 -8.07 9.34 13.92
N TYR A 2 -8.58 10.23 13.06
CA TYR A 2 -8.77 11.65 13.33
C TYR A 2 -10.23 12.03 13.12
N THR A 3 -10.69 13.03 13.87
CA THR A 3 -11.99 13.69 13.68
C THR A 3 -11.75 15.19 13.57
N PHE A 4 -12.69 15.90 12.94
CA PHE A 4 -12.59 17.33 12.70
C PHE A 4 -13.83 18.05 13.23
N THR A 5 -13.65 19.27 13.72
CA THR A 5 -14.73 20.21 14.05
C THR A 5 -14.46 21.52 13.33
N VAL A 6 -15.51 22.29 13.03
CA VAL A 6 -15.38 23.60 12.40
C VAL A 6 -16.03 24.67 13.27
N THR A 7 -15.43 25.86 13.31
CA THR A 7 -16.00 27.06 13.93
C THR A 7 -16.15 28.15 12.88
N ALA A 8 -17.13 29.04 13.06
CA ALA A 8 -17.32 30.20 12.21
C ALA A 8 -16.98 31.48 12.99
N THR A 9 -16.31 32.43 12.33
CA THR A 9 -15.93 33.73 12.90
C THR A 9 -16.51 34.86 12.06
N ASN A 10 -17.07 35.87 12.74
CA ASN A 10 -17.51 37.12 12.11
C ASN A 10 -17.06 38.32 12.97
N SER A 11 -17.54 39.53 12.64
CA SER A 11 -17.19 40.76 13.37
C SER A 11 -17.61 40.77 14.85
N ALA A 12 -18.55 39.91 15.25
CA ALA A 12 -18.96 39.75 16.64
C ALA A 12 -18.15 38.68 17.40
N GLY A 13 -17.32 37.88 16.71
CA GLY A 13 -16.44 36.87 17.30
C GLY A 13 -16.61 35.47 16.70
N THR A 14 -16.03 34.47 17.37
CA THR A 14 -16.08 33.05 16.97
C THR A 14 -17.23 32.33 17.68
N GLY A 15 -18.09 31.66 16.93
CA GLY A 15 -19.20 30.87 17.47
C GLY A 15 -18.77 29.49 18.00
N SER A 16 -19.74 28.75 18.54
CA SER A 16 -19.54 27.37 19.00
C SER A 16 -19.08 26.44 17.85
N ALA A 17 -18.29 25.43 18.20
CA ALA A 17 -17.86 24.42 17.24
C ALA A 17 -19.02 23.52 16.79
N SER A 18 -18.94 23.02 15.56
CA SER A 18 -19.82 21.96 15.07
C SER A 18 -19.65 20.67 15.87
N SER A 19 -20.59 19.74 15.69
CA SER A 19 -20.34 18.33 16.04
C SER A 19 -19.14 17.79 15.27
N ALA A 20 -18.44 16.82 15.87
CA ALA A 20 -17.29 16.18 15.25
C ALA A 20 -17.70 15.38 14.00
N SER A 21 -16.83 15.38 12.99
CA SER A 21 -16.96 14.50 11.83
C SER A 21 -16.89 13.03 12.23
N THR A 22 -17.29 12.13 11.32
CA THR A 22 -16.92 10.72 11.43
C THR A 22 -15.40 10.57 11.46
N ALA A 23 -14.91 9.55 12.17
CA ALA A 23 -13.48 9.27 12.25
C ALA A 23 -12.92 8.81 10.89
N VAL A 24 -11.76 9.33 10.52
CA VAL A 24 -11.01 8.91 9.33
C VAL A 24 -9.62 8.45 9.74
N THR A 25 -9.15 7.37 9.11
CA THR A 25 -7.78 6.87 9.28
C THR A 25 -7.02 7.09 7.98
N PRO A 26 -6.01 7.98 7.96
CA PRO A 26 -5.16 8.14 6.79
C PRO A 26 -4.50 6.82 6.41
N LYS A 27 -4.46 6.54 5.11
CA LYS A 27 -3.72 5.38 4.60
C LYS A 27 -2.22 5.66 4.71
N ALA A 28 -1.47 4.68 5.22
CA ALA A 28 -0.02 4.72 5.16
C ALA A 28 0.47 4.47 3.73
N THR A 29 1.60 5.06 3.37
CA THR A 29 2.33 4.69 2.15
C THR A 29 2.71 3.21 2.23
N GLN A 30 2.48 2.47 1.16
CA GLN A 30 2.86 1.05 1.09
C GLN A 30 3.89 0.84 -0.01
N THR A 31 4.85 -0.03 0.24
CA THR A 31 5.86 -0.46 -0.72
C THR A 31 5.76 -1.97 -0.94
N ILE A 32 6.08 -2.40 -2.16
CA ILE A 32 6.37 -3.79 -2.48
C ILE A 32 7.86 -3.84 -2.79
N THR A 33 8.61 -4.54 -1.95
CA THR A 33 10.04 -4.76 -2.15
C THR A 33 10.23 -6.08 -2.87
N PHE A 34 10.91 -6.04 -4.01
CA PHE A 34 11.33 -7.24 -4.74
C PHE A 34 12.78 -7.54 -4.38
N ASN A 35 13.04 -8.75 -3.92
CA ASN A 35 14.40 -9.16 -3.63
C ASN A 35 15.07 -9.65 -4.91
N ASN A 36 16.30 -9.21 -5.13
CA ASN A 36 17.10 -9.70 -6.25
C ASN A 36 17.40 -11.20 -6.02
N PRO A 37 17.02 -12.11 -6.93
CA PRO A 37 17.34 -13.54 -6.82
C PRO A 37 18.85 -13.83 -7.00
N GLY A 38 19.67 -12.82 -7.29
CA GLY A 38 21.10 -12.94 -7.55
C GLY A 38 21.39 -13.36 -9.00
N SER A 39 22.66 -13.63 -9.30
CA SER A 39 23.06 -14.16 -10.60
C SER A 39 22.48 -15.57 -10.79
N GLN A 40 21.91 -15.81 -11.97
CA GLN A 40 21.27 -17.08 -12.31
C GLN A 40 21.90 -17.64 -13.58
N ASN A 41 22.07 -18.97 -13.63
CA ASN A 41 22.53 -19.65 -14.83
C ASN A 41 21.37 -19.81 -15.82
N PHE A 42 21.68 -19.82 -17.11
CA PHE A 42 20.66 -20.09 -18.13
C PHE A 42 20.05 -21.49 -17.94
N GLY A 43 18.73 -21.60 -18.10
CA GLY A 43 17.98 -22.84 -17.96
C GLY A 43 17.60 -23.22 -16.52
N THR A 44 17.88 -22.39 -15.52
CA THR A 44 17.43 -22.63 -14.13
C THR A 44 16.06 -22.00 -13.87
N THR A 45 15.42 -22.43 -12.76
CA THR A 45 14.21 -21.80 -12.23
C THR A 45 14.57 -20.97 -10.99
N PRO A 46 14.67 -19.63 -11.11
CA PRO A 46 15.01 -18.78 -9.98
C PRO A 46 13.85 -18.70 -8.97
N ALA A 47 14.19 -18.62 -7.68
CA ALA A 47 13.22 -18.34 -6.63
C ALA A 47 12.98 -16.84 -6.53
N LEU A 48 11.72 -16.40 -6.71
CA LEU A 48 11.32 -15.01 -6.54
C LEU A 48 10.76 -14.82 -5.13
N SER A 49 11.07 -13.67 -4.52
CA SER A 49 10.45 -13.25 -3.27
C SER A 49 10.16 -11.76 -3.27
N ALA A 50 9.05 -11.39 -2.65
CA ALA A 50 8.65 -10.01 -2.47
C ALA A 50 7.91 -9.84 -1.14
N THR A 51 8.07 -8.66 -0.55
CA THR A 51 7.42 -8.31 0.72
C THR A 51 6.62 -7.03 0.54
N ALA A 52 5.35 -7.06 0.92
CA ALA A 52 4.52 -5.86 1.02
C ALA A 52 4.59 -5.30 2.44
N SER A 53 4.86 -4.00 2.59
CA SER A 53 4.83 -3.32 3.89
C SER A 53 3.47 -3.38 4.59
N SER A 54 2.42 -3.72 3.84
CA SER A 54 1.06 -3.96 4.33
C SER A 54 0.89 -5.28 5.07
N GLY A 55 1.82 -6.23 4.93
CA GLY A 55 1.66 -7.61 5.39
C GLY A 55 0.70 -8.46 4.54
N LEU A 56 0.19 -7.93 3.44
CA LEU A 56 -0.62 -8.70 2.49
C LEU A 56 0.26 -9.57 1.59
N SER A 57 -0.28 -10.69 1.12
CA SER A 57 0.39 -11.58 0.17
C SER A 57 0.67 -10.88 -1.17
N VAL A 58 1.83 -11.16 -1.75
CA VAL A 58 2.22 -10.69 -3.09
C VAL A 58 2.07 -11.84 -4.08
N ALA A 59 1.45 -11.59 -5.23
CA ALA A 59 1.32 -12.58 -6.31
C ALA A 59 2.20 -12.19 -7.51
N PHE A 60 2.89 -13.18 -8.06
CA PHE A 60 3.69 -13.03 -9.27
C PHE A 60 2.92 -13.55 -10.49
N THR A 61 3.01 -12.83 -11.60
CA THR A 61 2.43 -13.26 -12.89
C THR A 61 3.43 -13.04 -14.01
N SER A 62 3.35 -13.86 -15.05
CA SER A 62 4.18 -13.70 -16.26
C SER A 62 3.32 -13.20 -17.41
N ALA A 63 3.76 -12.15 -18.09
CA ALA A 63 3.14 -11.67 -19.31
C ALA A 63 3.51 -12.50 -20.54
N THR A 64 4.56 -13.33 -20.45
CA THR A 64 5.11 -14.13 -21.56
C THR A 64 5.18 -15.61 -21.18
N THR A 65 4.03 -16.19 -20.84
CA THR A 65 3.93 -17.57 -20.33
C THR A 65 4.50 -18.65 -21.24
N GLY A 66 4.58 -18.41 -22.56
CA GLY A 66 5.25 -19.32 -23.50
C GLY A 66 6.78 -19.34 -23.40
N VAL A 67 7.38 -18.34 -22.72
CA VAL A 67 8.83 -18.21 -22.51
C VAL A 67 9.18 -18.46 -21.04
N CYS A 68 8.43 -17.88 -20.11
CA CYS A 68 8.67 -18.00 -18.68
C CYS A 68 7.34 -18.20 -17.95
N THR A 69 7.25 -19.24 -17.14
CA THR A 69 6.10 -19.47 -16.26
C THR A 69 6.48 -19.16 -14.82
N VAL A 70 5.50 -18.71 -14.04
CA VAL A 70 5.63 -18.57 -12.59
C VAL A 70 5.00 -19.80 -11.96
N SER A 71 5.70 -20.41 -11.00
CA SER A 71 5.16 -21.49 -10.18
C SER A 71 5.33 -21.13 -8.70
N GLY A 72 4.39 -21.60 -7.86
CA GLY A 72 4.31 -21.22 -6.45
C GLY A 72 3.28 -20.13 -6.17
N SER A 73 3.11 -19.79 -4.90
CA SER A 73 2.14 -18.80 -4.38
C SER A 73 2.82 -17.87 -3.41
#